data_AF-A0A5B2VP82-F1
#
_entry.id   AF-A0A5B2VP82-F1
#
_cell.length_a   1.000
_cell.length_b   1.000
_cell.length_c   1.000
_cell.angle_alpha   90.00
_cell.angle_beta   90.00
_cell.angle_gamma   90.00
#
_symmetry.space_group_name_H-M   'P 1'
#
loop_
_entity.id
_entity.type
_entity.pdbx_description
1 polymer ?
#
loop_
_entity_poly.entity_id
_entity_poly.type
_entity_poly.pdbx_seq_one_letter_code
_entity_poly.pdbx_strand_id
1 'polypeptide(L)'
;MSQRTETGTLHKEWEEVLIAEDEQFPFSLIVWNDEVNTFDWVIQSLIEVCDHSAEQAEQCALFIHYNGKYAVKHGEFTKLRPMCEALLDRGISATIEEAVAS
;
A
#
# COMPACT_ATOMS: atom_id res chain seq x y z
N MET A 1 -45.94 7.88 -57.01
CA MET A 1 -45.03 8.60 -56.07
C MET A 1 -45.54 8.36 -54.67
N SER A 2 -44.85 7.57 -53.86
CA SER A 2 -45.02 7.59 -52.40
C SER A 2 -43.82 6.87 -51.79
N GLN A 3 -42.76 7.63 -51.49
CA GLN A 3 -41.59 7.13 -50.79
C GLN A 3 -41.93 7.18 -49.30
N ARG A 4 -41.98 6.00 -48.65
CA ARG A 4 -42.09 5.91 -47.18
C ARG A 4 -40.74 6.29 -46.59
N THR A 5 -40.72 7.30 -45.73
CA THR A 5 -39.53 7.82 -45.06
C THR A 5 -39.15 6.92 -43.88
N GLU A 6 -37.96 6.33 -43.93
CA GLU A 6 -37.29 5.67 -42.82
C GLU A 6 -36.94 6.70 -41.74
N THR A 7 -37.30 6.45 -40.48
CA THR A 7 -36.83 7.24 -39.34
C THR A 7 -36.17 6.28 -38.35
N GLY A 8 -34.88 6.03 -38.58
CA GLY A 8 -34.03 5.28 -37.66
C GLY A 8 -33.52 6.22 -36.56
N THR A 9 -34.13 6.15 -35.38
CA THR A 9 -33.69 6.91 -34.21
C THR A 9 -32.42 6.26 -33.65
N LEU A 10 -31.25 6.79 -34.00
CA LEU A 10 -29.97 6.39 -33.42
C LEU A 10 -29.84 6.96 -32.01
N HIS A 11 -30.18 6.16 -31.00
CA HIS A 11 -29.80 6.43 -29.61
C HIS A 11 -28.31 6.18 -29.47
N LYS A 12 -27.52 7.25 -29.30
CA LYS A 12 -26.11 7.18 -28.89
C LYS A 12 -26.07 7.25 -27.37
N GLU A 13 -25.93 6.11 -26.74
CA GLU A 13 -25.61 5.98 -25.32
C GLU A 13 -24.15 6.43 -25.16
N TRP A 14 -23.93 7.52 -24.44
CA TRP A 14 -22.60 8.00 -24.10
C TRP A 14 -22.26 7.40 -22.74
N GLU A 15 -21.47 6.34 -22.75
CA GLU A 15 -20.95 5.73 -21.54
C GLU A 15 -19.79 6.58 -21.01
N GLU A 16 -20.01 7.28 -19.89
CA GLU A 16 -18.95 8.00 -19.19
C GLU A 16 -18.04 6.97 -18.50
N VAL A 17 -16.95 6.61 -19.18
CA VAL A 17 -15.90 5.74 -18.63
C VAL A 17 -15.12 6.53 -17.58
N LEU A 18 -15.36 6.24 -16.30
CA LEU A 18 -14.51 6.68 -15.19
C LEU A 18 -13.18 5.92 -15.25
N ILE A 19 -12.12 6.58 -15.72
CA ILE A 19 -10.76 6.05 -15.64
C ILE A 19 -10.28 6.31 -14.20
N ALA A 20 -10.23 5.27 -13.38
CA ALA A 20 -9.51 5.32 -12.12
C ALA A 20 -8.01 5.34 -12.43
N GLU A 21 -7.32 6.44 -12.12
CA GLU A 21 -5.86 6.45 -12.10
C GLU A 21 -5.43 5.55 -10.95
N ASP A 22 -4.94 4.34 -11.26
CA ASP A 22 -4.27 3.48 -10.29
C ASP A 22 -3.07 4.27 -9.74
N GLU A 23 -3.16 4.76 -8.51
CA GLU A 23 -2.00 5.27 -7.76
C GLU A 23 -1.04 4.10 -7.56
N GLN A 24 -0.15 3.88 -8.54
CA GLN A 24 0.89 2.88 -8.46
C GLN A 24 1.87 3.31 -7.37
N PHE A 25 1.70 2.78 -6.15
CA PHE A 25 2.70 2.93 -5.10
C PHE A 25 3.89 2.03 -5.46
N PRO A 26 4.98 2.59 -5.99
CA PRO A 26 6.02 1.77 -6.59
C PRO A 26 6.93 1.16 -5.53
N PHE A 27 6.82 1.56 -4.26
CA PHE A 27 7.67 1.07 -3.19
C PHE A 27 6.88 0.60 -1.96
N SER A 28 7.50 -0.32 -1.24
CA SER A 28 6.99 -0.92 -0.01
C SER A 28 8.05 -0.85 1.08
N LEU A 29 7.65 -0.40 2.28
CA LEU A 29 8.46 -0.48 3.48
C LEU A 29 8.27 -1.87 4.09
N ILE A 30 9.34 -2.66 4.06
CA ILE A 30 9.39 -4.01 4.58
C ILE A 30 10.05 -4.00 5.95
N VAL A 31 9.41 -4.59 6.95
CA VAL A 31 9.99 -4.83 8.28
C VAL A 31 10.26 -6.32 8.42
N TRP A 32 11.42 -6.66 8.99
CA TRP A 32 11.94 -8.01 9.14
C TRP A 32 11.88 -8.43 10.60
N ASN A 33 11.54 -9.69 10.83
CA ASN A 33 11.58 -10.29 12.15
C ASN A 33 13.04 -10.48 12.58
N ASP A 34 13.29 -10.22 13.86
CA ASP A 34 14.58 -10.46 14.50
C ASP A 34 14.38 -11.10 15.88
N GLU A 35 15.48 -11.47 16.54
CA GLU A 35 15.47 -12.09 17.87
C GLU A 35 15.81 -11.09 18.99
N VAL A 36 15.98 -9.81 18.66
CA VAL A 36 16.50 -8.78 19.58
C VAL A 36 15.35 -7.92 20.12
N ASN A 37 14.40 -7.56 19.26
CA ASN A 37 13.30 -6.67 19.56
C ASN A 37 12.08 -7.44 20.09
N THR A 38 11.40 -6.88 21.10
CA THR A 38 10.16 -7.44 21.61
C THR A 38 8.98 -7.09 20.70
N PHE A 39 7.94 -7.92 20.75
CA PHE A 39 6.71 -7.70 20.00
C PHE A 39 6.08 -6.32 20.29
N ASP A 40 6.00 -5.96 21.57
CA ASP A 40 5.47 -4.65 22.01
C ASP A 40 6.30 -3.47 21.48
N TRP A 41 7.63 -3.63 21.40
CA TRP A 41 8.52 -2.59 20.87
C TRP A 41 8.30 -2.36 19.38
N VAL A 42 8.10 -3.44 18.61
CA VAL A 42 7.78 -3.35 17.18
C VAL A 42 6.44 -2.67 16.98
N ILE A 43 5.40 -3.05 17.75
CA ILE A 43 4.08 -2.41 17.69
C ILE A 43 4.18 -0.91 17.95
N GLN A 44 4.82 -0.52 19.06
CA GLN A 44 4.95 0.89 19.43
C GLN A 44 5.69 1.67 18.33
N SER A 45 6.74 1.09 17.77
CA SER A 45 7.51 1.72 16.69
C SER A 45 6.68 1.90 15.42
N LEU A 46 5.83 0.93 15.07
CA LEU A 46 4.94 1.05 13.92
C LEU A 46 3.87 2.13 14.12
N ILE A 47 3.35 2.29 15.33
CA ILE A 47 2.41 3.38 15.66
C ILE A 47 3.11 4.74 15.51
N GLU A 48 4.27 4.92 16.14
CA GLU A 48 4.97 6.21 16.16
C GLU A 48 5.56 6.62 14.81
N VAL A 49 6.07 5.66 14.02
CA VAL A 49 6.80 5.94 12.78
C VAL A 49 5.92 5.84 11.55
N CYS A 50 5.10 4.79 11.49
CA CYS A 50 4.27 4.49 10.33
C CYS A 50 2.85 5.06 10.48
N ASP A 51 2.52 5.69 11.61
CA ASP A 51 1.19 6.24 11.92
C ASP A 51 0.10 5.17 11.84
N HIS A 52 0.43 3.96 12.29
CA HIS A 52 -0.52 2.85 12.37
C HIS A 52 -1.41 2.99 13.59
N SER A 53 -2.67 2.55 13.47
CA SER A 53 -3.46 2.26 14.67
C SER A 53 -2.83 1.11 15.46
N ALA A 54 -3.15 1.01 16.75
CA ALA A 54 -2.66 -0.09 17.58
C ALA A 54 -3.00 -1.47 16.98
N GLU A 55 -4.23 -1.62 16.47
CA GLU A 55 -4.71 -2.85 15.84
C GLU A 55 -3.92 -3.15 14.55
N GLN A 56 -3.68 -2.16 13.71
CA GLN A 56 -2.88 -2.33 12.48
C GLN A 56 -1.43 -2.72 12.81
N ALA A 57 -0.83 -2.06 13.79
CA ALA A 57 0.53 -2.33 14.24
C ALA A 57 0.66 -3.74 14.82
N GLU A 58 -0.31 -4.18 15.63
CA GLU A 58 -0.37 -5.54 16.17
C GLU A 58 -0.49 -6.59 15.05
N GLN A 59 -1.40 -6.39 14.09
CA GLN A 59 -1.52 -7.31 12.95
C GLN A 59 -0.24 -7.36 12.11
N CYS A 60 0.37 -6.20 11.83
CA CYS A 60 1.65 -6.15 11.13
C CYS A 60 2.74 -6.92 11.90
N ALA A 61 2.85 -6.71 13.20
CA ALA A 61 3.80 -7.41 14.05
C ALA A 61 3.58 -8.93 14.02
N LEU A 62 2.32 -9.40 14.04
CA LEU A 62 2.00 -10.83 13.89
C LEU A 62 2.48 -11.36 12.53
N PHE A 63 2.21 -10.65 11.44
CA PHE A 63 2.67 -11.06 10.11
C PHE A 63 4.19 -11.11 10.01
N ILE A 64 4.90 -10.12 10.57
CA ILE A 64 6.35 -10.09 10.61
C ILE A 64 6.87 -11.32 11.36
N HIS A 65 6.32 -11.60 12.55
CA HIS A 65 6.73 -12.72 13.39
C HIS A 65 6.58 -14.08 12.69
N TYR A 66 5.43 -14.32 12.06
CA TYR A 66 5.16 -15.62 11.43
C TYR A 66 5.78 -15.78 10.04
N ASN A 67 5.85 -14.71 9.25
CA ASN A 67 6.33 -14.78 7.86
C ASN A 67 7.80 -14.38 7.72
N GLY A 68 8.44 -13.94 8.79
CA GLY A 68 9.82 -13.42 8.82
C GLY A 68 9.96 -12.00 8.29
N LYS A 69 9.00 -11.51 7.49
CA LYS A 69 8.92 -10.11 7.04
C LYS A 69 7.50 -9.73 6.65
N TYR A 70 7.22 -8.42 6.62
CA TYR A 70 5.95 -7.90 6.11
C TYR A 70 6.08 -6.50 5.52
N ALA A 71 5.30 -6.20 4.48
CA ALA A 71 5.16 -4.86 3.92
C ALA A 71 4.22 -4.02 4.77
N VAL A 72 4.77 -3.23 5.69
CA VAL A 72 3.98 -2.45 6.65
C VAL A 72 3.36 -1.21 6.01
N LYS A 73 3.94 -0.68 4.93
CA LYS A 73 3.42 0.51 4.25
C LYS A 73 3.81 0.54 2.78
N HIS A 74 2.93 1.04 1.93
CA HIS A 74 3.20 1.30 0.51
C HIS A 74 3.22 2.80 0.26
N GLY A 75 4.08 3.26 -0.66
CA GLY A 75 4.18 4.68 -0.95
C GLY A 75 5.35 5.05 -1.86
N GLU A 76 5.52 6.36 -2.04
CA GLU A 76 6.69 6.93 -2.70
C GLU A 76 7.96 6.72 -1.87
N PHE A 77 9.09 6.46 -2.53
CA PHE A 77 10.39 6.29 -1.86
C PHE A 77 10.73 7.46 -0.93
N THR A 78 10.45 8.70 -1.35
CA THR A 78 10.72 9.91 -0.56
C THR A 78 9.91 9.99 0.74
N LYS A 79 8.72 9.39 0.78
CA LYS A 79 7.87 9.30 1.97
C LYS A 79 8.27 8.12 2.86
N LEU A 80 8.65 6.99 2.26
CA LEU A 80 9.02 5.78 2.99
C LEU A 80 10.43 5.86 3.60
N ARG A 81 11.36 6.54 2.93
CA ARG A 81 12.75 6.68 3.38
C ARG A 81 12.88 7.18 4.83
N PRO A 82 12.29 8.31 5.24
CA PRO A 82 12.41 8.77 6.62
C PRO A 82 11.80 7.80 7.63
N MET A 83 10.75 7.05 7.26
CA MET A 83 10.17 6.01 8.11
C MET A 83 11.12 4.82 8.27
N CYS A 84 11.75 4.38 7.17
CA CYS A 84 12.76 3.33 7.20
C CYS A 84 13.95 3.71 8.09
N GLU A 85 14.50 4.91 7.90
CA GLU A 85 15.62 5.43 8.71
C GLU A 85 15.22 5.48 10.20
N ALA A 86 14.01 5.97 10.52
CA ALA A 86 13.52 6.03 11.89
C ALA A 86 13.26 4.66 12.55
N LEU A 87 12.98 3.60 11.78
CA LEU A 87 12.88 2.23 12.27
C LEU A 87 14.28 1.64 12.52
N LEU A 88 15.22 1.87 11.59
CA LEU A 88 16.61 1.45 11.73
C LEU A 88 17.28 2.09 12.95
N ASP A 89 17.03 3.38 13.20
CA ASP A 89 17.53 4.10 14.38
C ASP A 89 16.98 3.54 15.70
N ARG A 90 15.77 2.94 15.67
CA ARG A 90 15.17 2.21 16.80
C ARG A 90 15.69 0.77 16.93
N GLY A 91 16.62 0.35 16.08
CA GLY A 91 17.18 -1.00 16.06
C GLY A 91 16.28 -2.03 15.38
N ILE A 92 15.24 -1.61 14.65
CA ILE A 92 14.32 -2.50 13.93
C ILE A 92 14.82 -2.69 12.51
N SER A 93 14.91 -3.95 12.07
CA SER A 93 15.36 -4.28 10.72
C SER A 93 14.29 -3.91 9.69
N ALA A 94 14.58 -2.93 8.83
CA ALA A 94 13.68 -2.44 7.79
C ALA A 94 14.40 -2.19 6.46
N THR A 95 13.69 -2.42 5.34
CA THR A 95 14.17 -2.14 3.98
C THR A 95 13.05 -1.55 3.13
N ILE A 96 13.41 -0.84 2.05
CA ILE A 96 12.44 -0.38 1.05
C ILE A 96 12.64 -1.22 -0.21
N GLU A 97 11.59 -1.90 -0.67
CA GLU A 97 11.58 -2.72 -1.87
C GLU A 97 10.64 -2.11 -2.92
N GLU A 98 11.00 -2.20 -4.20
CA GLU A 98 10.11 -1.82 -5.30
C GLU A 98 8.98 -2.86 -5.41
N ALA A 99 7.72 -2.42 -5.40
CA ALA A 99 6.57 -3.27 -5.56
C ALA A 99 6.51 -3.73 -7.02
N VAL A 100 7.05 -4.93 -7.30
CA VAL A 100 6.96 -5.52 -8.62
C VAL A 100 5.50 -5.89 -8.87
N ALA A 101 4.81 -5.14 -9.73
CA ALA A 101 3.50 -5.53 -10.23
C ALA A 101 3.62 -6.93 -10.86
N SER A 102 3.04 -7.92 -10.20
CA SER A 102 2.99 -9.32 -10.66
C SER A 102 1.71 -9.58 -11.44
#